data_AF-A0A2D7NFH1-F1
#
_entry.id   AF-A0A2D7NFH1-F1
#
_cell.length_a   1.000
_cell.length_b   1.000
_cell.length_c   1.000
_cell.angle_alpha   90.00
_cell.angle_beta   90.00
_cell.angle_gamma   90.00
#
_symmetry.space_group_name_H-M   'P 1'
#
loop_
_entity.id
_entity.type
_entity.pdbx_description
1 polymer ?
#
loop_
_entity_poly.entity_id
_entity_poly.type
_entity_poly.pdbx_seq_one_letter_code
_entity_poly.pdbx_strand_id
1 'polypeptide(L)'
;MQESLLNNIPELSGLIFLPTCGFIFRSILIYVGQSWARSYPQLATFMILPLVTNIVTSVISGNIALSLGMVGALSIVRFRNPVKSPFELVVFFFLITLGISYSVDYRWALLLVFSVSSVIIFIYFLDAFLKAFFSISLYSTSFNEGNEMSTLEIISSSSIDDLNESEFLIGFSKNSGSYTYRLASLNEFNLKRISNDYQNNNEVKEINFNIF
;
A
#
# COMPACT_ATOMS: atom_id res chain seq x y z
N MET A 1 17.33 42.39 -6.97
CA MET A 1 17.42 41.19 -6.09
C MET A 1 16.08 40.87 -5.43
N GLN A 2 15.31 41.86 -4.93
CA GLN A 2 13.94 41.63 -4.43
C GLN A 2 12.94 41.28 -5.56
N GLU A 3 13.02 41.89 -6.74
CA GLU A 3 12.10 41.58 -7.86
C GLU A 3 12.29 40.16 -8.44
N SER A 4 13.51 39.63 -8.46
CA SER A 4 13.77 38.24 -8.89
C SER A 4 13.24 37.22 -7.88
N LEU A 5 13.24 37.55 -6.59
CA LEU A 5 12.63 36.69 -5.56
C LEU A 5 11.10 36.75 -5.63
N LEU A 6 10.52 37.93 -5.93
CA LEU A 6 9.07 38.13 -6.10
C LEU A 6 8.50 37.38 -7.32
N ASN A 7 9.22 37.33 -8.43
CA ASN A 7 8.81 36.57 -9.61
C ASN A 7 8.91 35.04 -9.42
N ASN A 8 9.78 34.57 -8.53
CA ASN A 8 9.96 33.13 -8.24
C ASN A 8 9.12 32.64 -7.04
N ILE A 9 8.32 33.51 -6.40
CA ILE A 9 7.39 33.12 -5.33
C ILE A 9 6.49 31.93 -5.71
N PRO A 10 5.86 31.88 -6.90
CA PRO A 10 5.03 30.73 -7.27
C PRO A 10 5.83 29.43 -7.33
N GLU A 11 7.04 29.45 -7.89
CA GLU A 11 7.91 28.27 -7.93
C GLU A 11 8.39 27.84 -6.54
N LEU A 12 8.73 28.81 -5.68
CA LEU A 12 9.17 28.57 -4.30
C LEU A 12 8.04 28.02 -3.43
N SER A 13 6.79 28.45 -3.68
CA SER A 13 5.62 27.96 -2.95
C SER A 13 5.39 26.45 -3.15
N GLY A 14 5.86 25.90 -4.27
CA GLY A 14 5.80 24.47 -4.56
C GLY A 14 6.60 23.60 -3.62
N LEU A 15 7.71 24.13 -3.08
CA LEU A 15 8.57 23.40 -2.13
C LEU A 15 7.83 23.02 -0.85
N ILE A 16 6.84 23.80 -0.44
CA ILE A 16 6.05 23.57 0.78
C ILE A 16 4.71 22.90 0.41
N PHE A 17 4.08 23.36 -0.67
CA PHE A 17 2.76 22.90 -1.07
C PHE A 17 2.74 21.41 -1.45
N LEU A 18 3.72 20.96 -2.24
CA LEU A 18 3.76 19.58 -2.76
C LEU A 18 3.97 18.53 -1.65
N PRO A 19 4.97 18.68 -0.74
CA PRO A 19 5.11 17.76 0.39
C PRO A 19 3.88 17.75 1.31
N THR A 20 3.24 18.91 1.50
CA THR A 20 2.02 19.02 2.30
C THR A 20 0.87 18.24 1.67
N CYS A 21 0.65 18.36 0.35
CA CYS A 21 -0.35 17.58 -0.37
C CYS A 21 -0.04 16.07 -0.31
N GLY A 22 1.21 15.68 -0.50
CA GLY A 22 1.64 14.28 -0.38
C GLY A 22 1.38 13.71 1.02
N PHE A 23 1.64 14.49 2.07
CA PHE A 23 1.37 14.09 3.45
C PHE A 23 -0.12 13.96 3.77
N ILE A 24 -0.95 14.90 3.29
CA ILE A 24 -2.41 14.84 3.44
C ILE A 24 -2.95 13.60 2.74
N PHE A 25 -2.54 13.37 1.49
CA PHE A 25 -2.97 12.21 0.71
C PHE A 25 -2.57 10.88 1.39
N ARG A 26 -1.35 10.80 1.94
CA ARG A 26 -0.92 9.66 2.75
C ARG A 26 -1.83 9.42 3.95
N SER A 27 -2.20 10.49 4.66
CA SER A 27 -3.08 10.39 5.83
C SER A 27 -4.46 9.83 5.46
N ILE A 28 -5.00 10.20 4.29
CA ILE A 28 -6.25 9.64 3.75
C ILE A 28 -6.11 8.13 3.48
N LEU A 29 -5.02 7.70 2.84
CA LEU A 29 -4.79 6.28 2.57
C LEU A 29 -4.71 5.45 3.86
N ILE A 30 -4.04 5.95 4.89
CA ILE A 30 -3.94 5.28 6.18
C ILE A 30 -5.32 5.17 6.85
N TYR A 31 -6.14 6.23 6.75
CA TYR A 31 -7.50 6.21 7.28
C TYR A 31 -8.39 5.17 6.58
N VAL A 32 -8.20 4.99 5.27
CA VAL A 32 -8.90 3.96 4.48
C VAL A 32 -8.40 2.53 4.80
N GLY A 33 -7.37 2.38 5.63
CA GLY A 33 -6.86 1.08 6.09
C GLY A 33 -5.69 0.54 5.28
N GLN A 34 -5.04 1.38 4.45
CA GLN A 34 -3.89 0.98 3.64
C GLN A 34 -2.62 0.95 4.51
N SER A 35 -2.29 -0.23 5.06
CA SER A 35 -1.17 -0.44 5.99
C SER A 35 0.21 -0.19 5.36
N TRP A 36 0.39 -0.50 4.07
CA TRP A 36 1.65 -0.34 3.35
C TRP A 36 2.16 1.12 3.35
N ALA A 37 1.25 2.10 3.35
CA ALA A 37 1.56 3.54 3.36
C ALA A 37 2.08 4.05 4.73
N ARG A 38 2.11 3.20 5.75
CA ARG A 38 2.55 3.55 7.11
C ARG A 38 4.07 3.51 7.29
N SER A 39 4.78 2.82 6.41
CA SER A 39 6.23 2.62 6.53
C SER A 39 7.03 3.92 6.31
N TYR A 40 8.20 4.00 6.97
CA TYR A 40 9.09 5.17 6.88
C TYR A 40 9.56 5.48 5.43
N PRO A 41 9.98 4.50 4.61
CA PRO A 41 10.35 4.76 3.23
C PRO A 41 9.19 5.32 2.41
N GLN A 42 7.96 4.87 2.68
CA GLN A 42 6.78 5.38 1.97
C GLN A 42 6.47 6.82 2.38
N LEU A 43 6.60 7.19 3.65
CA LEU A 43 6.48 8.60 4.06
C LEU A 43 7.43 9.50 3.26
N ALA A 44 8.70 9.09 3.14
CA ALA A 44 9.70 9.83 2.37
C ALA A 44 9.30 9.93 0.89
N THR A 45 8.85 8.83 0.28
CA THR A 45 8.39 8.82 -1.12
C THR A 45 7.24 9.78 -1.37
N PHE A 46 6.22 9.81 -0.50
CA PHE A 46 5.05 10.69 -0.69
C PHE A 46 5.41 12.18 -0.63
N MET A 47 6.44 12.56 0.14
CA MET A 47 6.90 13.94 0.23
C MET A 47 7.90 14.31 -0.87
N ILE A 48 8.85 13.42 -1.15
CA ILE A 48 10.00 13.69 -2.03
C ILE A 48 9.62 13.53 -3.50
N LEU A 49 8.79 12.54 -3.84
CA LEU A 49 8.50 12.22 -5.25
C LEU A 49 7.80 13.36 -6.00
N PRO A 50 6.75 14.02 -5.47
CA PRO A 50 6.15 15.19 -6.12
C PRO A 50 7.12 16.37 -6.22
N LEU A 51 8.00 16.54 -5.24
CA LEU A 51 9.00 17.61 -5.22
C LEU A 51 10.05 17.43 -6.32
N VAL A 52 10.62 16.22 -6.42
CA VAL A 52 11.62 15.88 -7.44
C VAL A 52 11.01 16.01 -8.83
N THR A 53 9.79 15.52 -9.02
CA THR A 53 9.12 15.60 -10.33
C THR A 53 8.82 17.04 -10.72
N ASN A 54 8.39 17.91 -9.80
CA ASN A 54 8.24 19.34 -10.09
C ASN A 54 9.55 19.97 -10.58
N ILE A 55 10.67 19.74 -9.87
CA ILE A 55 11.98 20.29 -10.26
C ILE A 55 12.41 19.75 -11.63
N VAL A 56 12.30 18.44 -11.85
CA VAL A 56 12.64 17.79 -13.11
C VAL A 56 11.84 18.38 -14.26
N THR A 57 10.53 18.61 -14.06
CA THR A 57 9.63 19.15 -15.07
C THR A 57 9.95 20.62 -15.39
N SER A 58 10.26 21.43 -14.37
CA SER A 58 10.69 22.82 -14.55
C SER A 58 12.01 22.92 -15.32
N VAL A 59 12.97 22.02 -15.07
CA VAL A 59 14.27 21.99 -15.77
C VAL A 59 14.14 21.64 -17.25
N ILE A 60 13.21 20.77 -17.63
CA ILE A 60 12.98 20.39 -19.05
C ILE A 60 12.02 21.31 -19.78
N SER A 61 11.29 22.16 -19.05
CA SER A 61 10.32 23.06 -19.64
C SER A 61 10.99 23.95 -20.70
N GLY A 62 10.41 24.01 -21.90
CA GLY A 62 10.95 24.81 -23.00
C GLY A 62 12.08 24.17 -23.83
N ASN A 63 12.57 22.97 -23.50
CA ASN A 63 13.58 22.27 -24.31
C ASN A 63 13.18 20.83 -24.63
N ILE A 64 12.62 20.64 -25.83
CA ILE A 64 12.12 19.35 -26.33
C ILE A 64 13.23 18.29 -26.37
N ALA A 65 14.45 18.68 -26.77
CA ALA A 65 15.59 17.76 -26.84
C ALA A 65 16.03 17.28 -25.44
N LEU A 66 16.04 18.17 -24.45
CA LEU A 66 16.34 17.83 -23.06
C LEU A 66 15.24 16.94 -22.45
N SER A 67 13.97 17.26 -22.71
CA SER A 67 12.83 16.46 -22.27
C SER A 67 12.88 15.03 -22.83
N LEU A 68 13.19 14.88 -24.12
CA LEU A 68 13.29 13.56 -24.77
C LEU A 68 14.46 12.74 -24.20
N GLY A 69 15.61 13.38 -23.93
CA GLY A 69 16.77 12.75 -23.31
C GLY A 69 16.50 12.24 -21.88
N MET A 70 15.77 13.01 -21.07
CA MET A 70 15.42 12.61 -19.69
C MET A 70 14.45 11.43 -19.63
N VAL A 71 13.44 11.38 -20.50
CA VAL A 71 12.54 10.22 -20.59
C VAL A 71 13.32 8.96 -21.01
N GLY A 72 14.27 9.11 -21.95
CA GLY A 72 15.18 8.04 -22.34
C GLY A 72 16.05 7.56 -21.17
N ALA A 73 16.64 8.47 -20.40
CA ALA A 73 17.46 8.11 -19.24
C ALA A 73 16.64 7.42 -18.14
N LEU A 74 15.42 7.88 -17.86
CA LEU A 74 14.53 7.26 -16.88
C LEU A 74 14.15 5.82 -17.27
N SER A 75 14.01 5.54 -18.57
CA SER A 75 13.72 4.18 -19.07
C SER A 75 14.86 3.18 -18.84
N ILE A 76 16.09 3.65 -18.61
CA ILE A 76 17.27 2.82 -18.30
C ILE A 76 17.34 2.50 -16.80
N VAL A 77 16.78 3.35 -15.94
CA VAL A 77 16.73 3.14 -14.48
C VAL A 77 15.69 2.07 -14.17
N ARG A 78 16.09 0.80 -14.31
CA ARG A 78 15.25 -0.34 -13.97
C ARG A 78 15.10 -0.46 -12.45
N PHE A 79 13.86 -0.35 -11.97
CA PHE A 79 13.53 -0.81 -10.62
C PHE A 79 13.66 -2.33 -10.60
N ARG A 80 14.65 -2.84 -9.86
CA ARG A 80 14.89 -4.29 -9.74
C ARG A 80 13.94 -4.99 -8.77
N ASN A 81 13.22 -4.22 -7.95
CA ASN A 81 12.21 -4.74 -7.05
C ASN A 81 10.83 -4.53 -7.67
N PRO A 82 10.03 -5.59 -7.88
CA PRO A 82 8.67 -5.44 -8.38
C PRO A 82 7.83 -4.65 -7.36
N VAL A 83 6.99 -3.72 -7.85
CA VAL A 83 6.00 -3.03 -7.03
C VAL A 83 4.99 -4.07 -6.53
N LYS A 84 4.73 -4.09 -5.21
CA LYS A 84 4.06 -5.22 -4.56
C LYS A 84 2.58 -5.30 -4.93
N SER A 85 1.92 -4.15 -5.13
CA SER A 85 0.51 -4.09 -5.53
C SER A 85 0.25 -3.17 -6.74
N PRO A 86 -0.75 -3.48 -7.59
CA PRO A 86 -1.17 -2.57 -8.66
C PRO A 86 -1.63 -1.20 -8.14
N PHE A 87 -2.20 -1.14 -6.93
CA PHE A 87 -2.66 0.09 -6.32
C PHE A 87 -1.50 1.00 -5.88
N GLU A 88 -0.43 0.43 -5.30
CA GLU A 88 0.81 1.17 -4.99
C GLU A 88 1.37 1.87 -6.23
N LEU A 89 1.37 1.17 -7.38
CA LEU A 89 1.84 1.72 -8.64
C LEU A 89 0.99 2.90 -9.09
N VAL A 90 -0.34 2.80 -9.01
CA VAL A 90 -1.26 3.91 -9.35
C VAL A 90 -1.02 5.12 -8.45
N VAL A 91 -0.76 4.91 -7.15
CA VAL A 91 -0.43 6.00 -6.21
C VAL A 91 0.89 6.68 -6.56
N PHE A 92 1.92 5.92 -6.97
CA PHE A 92 3.17 6.54 -7.43
C PHE A 92 2.99 7.34 -8.71
N PHE A 93 2.20 6.84 -9.67
CA PHE A 93 1.84 7.62 -10.85
C PHE A 93 1.12 8.91 -10.47
N PHE A 94 0.15 8.85 -9.56
CA PHE A 94 -0.52 10.03 -9.03
C PHE A 94 0.45 11.06 -8.44
N LEU A 95 1.41 10.63 -7.60
CA LEU A 95 2.41 11.53 -7.00
C LEU A 95 3.32 12.18 -8.04
N ILE A 96 3.67 11.45 -9.10
CA ILE A 96 4.45 12.00 -10.23
C ILE A 96 3.60 13.03 -10.99
N THR A 97 2.36 12.69 -11.33
CA THR A 97 1.46 13.60 -12.03
C THR A 97 1.14 14.84 -11.19
N LEU A 98 1.12 14.72 -9.86
CA LEU A 98 0.94 15.86 -8.96
C LEU A 98 2.06 16.90 -9.12
N GLY A 99 3.32 16.44 -9.12
CA GLY A 99 4.47 17.33 -9.32
C GLY A 99 4.50 17.95 -10.71
N ILE A 100 4.19 17.16 -11.75
CA ILE A 100 4.10 17.65 -13.14
C ILE A 100 2.99 18.70 -13.27
N SER A 101 1.80 18.42 -12.73
CA SER A 101 0.65 19.32 -12.82
C SER A 101 0.93 20.65 -12.14
N TYR A 102 1.60 20.62 -10.99
CA TYR A 102 1.99 21.83 -10.27
C TYR A 102 2.99 22.68 -11.06
N SER A 103 3.95 22.05 -11.73
CA SER A 103 4.95 22.72 -12.59
C SER A 103 4.29 23.49 -13.74
N VAL A 104 3.15 22.99 -14.26
CA VAL A 104 2.37 23.68 -15.30
C VAL A 104 1.45 24.76 -14.71
N ASP A 105 0.62 24.40 -13.73
CA ASP A 105 -0.26 25.32 -13.00
C ASP A 105 -0.75 24.69 -11.68
N TYR A 106 -0.64 25.43 -10.58
CA TYR A 106 -1.09 24.96 -9.26
C TYR A 106 -2.58 24.55 -9.23
N ARG A 107 -3.43 25.13 -10.09
CA ARG A 107 -4.86 24.82 -10.18
C ARG A 107 -5.11 23.38 -10.63
N TRP A 108 -4.32 22.89 -11.59
CA TRP A 108 -4.41 21.51 -12.05
C TRP A 108 -4.00 20.52 -10.96
N ALA A 109 -2.95 20.86 -10.20
CA ALA A 109 -2.51 20.04 -9.08
C ALA A 109 -3.61 19.93 -8.01
N LEU A 110 -4.26 21.03 -7.64
CA LEU A 110 -5.37 21.04 -6.69
C LEU A 110 -6.56 20.19 -7.15
N LEU A 111 -6.97 20.35 -8.41
CA LEU A 111 -8.06 19.56 -9.00
C LEU A 111 -7.74 18.07 -8.95
N LEU A 112 -6.51 17.70 -9.28
CA LEU A 112 -6.06 16.32 -9.30
C LEU A 112 -6.06 15.70 -7.89
N VAL A 113 -5.53 16.38 -6.87
CA VAL A 113 -5.58 15.90 -5.48
C VAL A 113 -7.02 15.72 -5.02
N PHE A 114 -7.87 16.70 -5.28
CA PHE A 114 -9.26 16.66 -4.86
C PHE A 114 -10.03 15.52 -5.53
N SER A 115 -9.89 15.38 -6.85
CA SER A 115 -10.56 14.34 -7.63
C SER A 115 -10.16 12.94 -7.16
N VAL A 116 -8.86 12.66 -7.03
CA VAL A 116 -8.38 11.32 -6.65
C VAL A 116 -8.74 11.01 -5.19
N SER A 117 -8.56 11.97 -4.29
CA SER A 117 -8.95 11.79 -2.89
C SER A 117 -10.45 11.53 -2.74
N SER A 118 -11.29 12.26 -3.51
CA SER A 118 -12.74 12.06 -3.50
C SER A 118 -13.14 10.66 -3.95
N VAL A 119 -12.49 10.12 -5.00
CA VAL A 119 -12.78 8.76 -5.49
C VAL A 119 -12.41 7.71 -4.43
N ILE A 120 -11.25 7.84 -3.79
CA ILE A 120 -10.81 6.90 -2.75
C ILE A 120 -11.76 6.92 -1.54
N ILE A 121 -12.14 8.12 -1.07
CA ILE A 121 -13.09 8.28 0.03
C ILE A 121 -14.47 7.74 -0.36
N PHE A 122 -14.92 7.95 -1.59
CA PHE A 122 -16.18 7.43 -2.09
C PHE A 122 -16.21 5.89 -2.10
N ILE A 123 -15.13 5.24 -2.56
CA ILE A 123 -15.01 3.78 -2.54
C ILE A 123 -15.07 3.24 -1.10
N TYR A 124 -14.35 3.88 -0.18
CA TYR A 124 -14.41 3.52 1.24
C TYR A 124 -15.82 3.65 1.83
N PHE A 125 -16.49 4.76 1.52
CA PHE A 125 -17.86 4.99 1.98
C PHE A 125 -18.86 4.00 1.35
N LEU A 126 -18.70 3.68 0.07
CA LEU A 126 -19.53 2.71 -0.64
C LEU A 126 -19.43 1.33 0.01
N ASP A 127 -18.21 0.88 0.34
CA ASP A 127 -18.01 -0.39 1.03
C ASP A 127 -18.63 -0.38 2.44
N ALA A 128 -18.45 0.70 3.20
CA ALA A 128 -19.10 0.85 4.50
C ALA A 128 -20.64 0.82 4.40
N PHE A 129 -21.20 1.48 3.39
CA PHE A 129 -22.64 1.53 3.14
C PHE A 129 -23.21 0.15 2.73
N LEU A 130 -22.53 -0.56 1.82
CA LEU A 130 -22.95 -1.89 1.37
C LEU A 130 -22.87 -2.93 2.49
N LYS A 131 -21.85 -2.86 3.34
CA LYS A 131 -21.75 -3.70 4.54
C LYS A 131 -22.91 -3.44 5.49
N ALA A 132 -23.27 -2.17 5.71
CA ALA A 132 -24.35 -1.80 6.62
C ALA A 132 -25.74 -2.20 6.11
N PHE A 133 -25.99 -2.12 4.80
CA PHE A 133 -27.33 -2.33 4.23
C PHE A 133 -27.57 -3.72 3.64
N PHE A 134 -26.55 -4.33 3.03
CA PHE A 134 -26.67 -5.59 2.29
C PHE A 134 -25.84 -6.74 2.85
N SER A 135 -25.02 -6.50 3.90
CA SER A 135 -24.08 -7.49 4.46
C SER A 135 -23.12 -8.11 3.43
N ILE A 136 -22.89 -7.43 2.31
CA ILE A 136 -21.93 -7.82 1.28
C ILE A 136 -20.63 -7.07 1.57
N SER A 137 -19.53 -7.79 1.79
CA SER A 137 -18.19 -7.22 1.83
C SER A 137 -17.63 -7.16 0.42
N LEU A 138 -17.36 -5.96 -0.12
CA LEU A 138 -16.68 -5.82 -1.42
C LEU A 138 -15.18 -6.15 -1.32
N TYR A 139 -14.60 -5.98 -0.14
CA TYR A 139 -13.23 -6.39 0.16
C TYR A 139 -13.21 -7.81 0.73
N SER A 140 -12.77 -8.79 -0.06
CA SER A 140 -12.03 -9.91 0.52
C SER A 140 -10.65 -9.37 0.85
N THR A 141 -10.19 -9.48 2.10
CA THR A 141 -8.80 -9.27 2.49
C THR A 141 -7.92 -10.11 1.57
N SER A 142 -7.49 -9.51 0.46
CA SER A 142 -6.78 -10.23 -0.58
C SER A 142 -5.43 -10.54 0.00
N PHE A 143 -5.18 -11.84 0.12
CA PHE A 143 -3.99 -12.50 0.66
C PHE A 143 -2.64 -11.93 0.15
N ASN A 144 -2.67 -11.06 -0.85
CA ASN A 144 -1.55 -10.45 -1.54
C ASN A 144 -1.08 -9.10 -0.98
N GLU A 145 -1.84 -8.44 -0.10
CA GLU A 145 -1.49 -7.08 0.40
C GLU A 145 -0.50 -7.07 1.58
N GLY A 146 0.16 -8.18 1.91
CA GLY A 146 1.11 -8.20 3.02
C GLY A 146 0.42 -7.83 4.34
N ASN A 147 -0.80 -8.36 4.54
CA ASN A 147 -1.47 -8.24 5.82
C ASN A 147 -0.55 -8.88 6.86
N GLU A 148 -0.25 -8.16 7.94
CA GLU A 148 0.47 -8.65 9.12
C GLU A 148 -0.42 -9.64 9.90
N MET A 149 -1.02 -10.61 9.20
CA MET A 149 -1.73 -11.68 9.83
C MET A 149 -0.69 -12.68 10.28
N SER A 150 -0.54 -12.79 11.60
CA SER A 150 0.17 -13.92 12.17
C SER A 150 -0.41 -15.21 11.58
N THR A 151 0.47 -16.09 11.15
CA THR A 151 0.10 -17.38 10.57
C THR A 151 0.61 -18.48 11.49
N LEU A 152 -0.23 -19.48 11.71
CA LEU A 152 0.09 -20.68 12.46
C LEU A 152 -0.01 -21.86 11.49
N GLU A 153 1.11 -22.55 11.29
CA GLU A 153 1.17 -23.78 10.49
C GLU A 153 1.31 -24.98 11.44
N ILE A 154 0.32 -25.86 11.43
CA ILE A 154 0.28 -27.09 12.24
C ILE A 154 0.45 -28.27 11.32
N ILE A 155 1.47 -29.10 11.56
CA ILE A 155 1.72 -30.34 10.80
C ILE A 155 1.35 -31.52 11.70
N SER A 156 0.36 -32.32 11.30
CA SER A 156 -0.11 -33.49 12.03
C SER A 156 0.09 -34.79 11.24
N SER A 157 0.23 -35.92 11.95
CA SER A 157 0.23 -37.27 11.36
C SER A 157 -1.16 -37.80 11.01
N SER A 158 -2.21 -37.27 11.64
CA SER A 158 -3.61 -37.69 11.52
C SER A 158 -4.48 -36.52 11.08
N SER A 159 -5.67 -36.82 10.54
CA SER A 159 -6.65 -35.79 10.24
C SER A 159 -7.23 -35.27 11.56
N ILE A 160 -7.08 -33.97 11.81
CA ILE A 160 -7.71 -33.27 12.93
C ILE A 160 -8.90 -32.49 12.34
N ASP A 161 -10.11 -32.95 12.63
CA ASP A 161 -11.35 -32.37 12.07
C ASP A 161 -11.63 -30.96 12.65
N ASP A 162 -11.27 -30.72 13.91
CA ASP A 162 -11.40 -29.41 14.57
C ASP A 162 -10.63 -28.29 13.84
N LEU A 163 -9.50 -28.61 13.21
CA LEU A 163 -8.69 -27.64 12.46
C LEU A 163 -9.28 -27.40 11.05
N ASN A 164 -9.96 -28.40 10.48
CA ASN A 164 -10.64 -28.30 9.18
C ASN A 164 -11.86 -27.37 9.24
N GLU A 165 -12.58 -27.36 10.38
CA GLU A 165 -13.78 -26.54 10.57
C GLU A 165 -13.50 -25.14 11.15
N SER A 166 -12.23 -24.84 11.43
CA SER A 166 -11.89 -23.57 12.06
C SER A 166 -12.11 -22.36 11.13
N GLU A 167 -12.70 -21.29 11.67
CA GLU A 167 -12.90 -20.01 10.96
C GLU A 167 -11.58 -19.35 10.52
N PHE A 168 -10.45 -19.80 11.09
CA PHE A 168 -9.11 -19.27 10.83
C PHE A 168 -8.36 -20.04 9.74
N LEU A 169 -8.93 -21.11 9.16
CA LEU A 169 -8.27 -21.93 8.15
C LEU A 169 -8.16 -21.20 6.81
N ILE A 170 -6.92 -20.98 6.37
CA ILE A 170 -6.58 -20.34 5.09
C ILE A 170 -6.04 -21.33 4.06
N GLY A 171 -5.58 -22.51 4.50
CA GLY A 171 -5.06 -23.52 3.59
C GLY A 171 -4.89 -24.88 4.25
N PHE A 172 -5.23 -25.93 3.51
CA PHE A 172 -5.03 -27.32 3.91
C PHE A 172 -4.25 -28.04 2.80
N SER A 173 -3.20 -28.75 3.18
CA SER A 173 -2.39 -29.55 2.27
C SER A 173 -2.17 -30.94 2.86
N LYS A 174 -2.43 -31.98 2.04
CA LYS A 174 -2.16 -33.36 2.39
C LYS A 174 -0.97 -33.85 1.58
N ASN A 175 0.13 -34.15 2.26
CA ASN A 175 1.28 -34.81 1.65
C ASN A 175 1.36 -36.24 2.16
N SER A 176 1.97 -37.16 1.40
CA SER A 176 1.97 -38.61 1.63
C SER A 176 2.57 -39.03 2.99
N GLY A 177 1.79 -38.86 4.07
CA GLY A 177 2.16 -39.14 5.47
C GLY A 177 2.01 -37.98 6.46
N SER A 178 1.56 -36.79 6.03
CA SER A 178 1.34 -35.62 6.90
C SER A 178 0.22 -34.69 6.41
N TYR A 179 -0.50 -34.13 7.36
CA TYR A 179 -1.55 -33.13 7.16
C TYR A 179 -1.01 -31.77 7.60
N THR A 180 -1.04 -30.78 6.71
CA THR A 180 -0.58 -29.42 7.00
C THR A 180 -1.77 -28.47 7.01
N TYR A 181 -2.00 -27.83 8.15
CA TYR A 181 -3.05 -26.86 8.38
C TYR A 181 -2.42 -25.47 8.51
N ARG A 182 -2.85 -24.53 7.67
CA ARG A 182 -2.44 -23.13 7.75
C ARG A 182 -3.60 -22.32 8.27
N LEU A 183 -3.39 -21.66 9.40
CA LEU A 183 -4.33 -20.77 10.05
C LEU A 183 -3.80 -19.34 9.98
N ALA A 184 -4.66 -18.36 9.73
CA ALA A 184 -4.29 -16.94 9.82
C ALA A 184 -5.33 -16.17 10.63
N SER A 185 -4.84 -15.25 11.46
CA SER A 185 -5.70 -14.38 12.24
C SER A 185 -5.02 -13.03 12.45
N LEU A 186 -5.81 -11.96 12.49
CA LEU A 186 -5.37 -10.62 12.86
C LEU A 186 -5.03 -10.52 14.36
N ASN A 187 -5.54 -11.44 15.18
CA ASN A 187 -5.33 -11.43 16.62
C ASN A 187 -4.37 -12.55 17.03
N GLU A 188 -3.13 -12.17 17.34
CA GLU A 188 -2.06 -13.08 17.77
C GLU A 188 -2.47 -13.96 18.96
N PHE A 189 -3.31 -13.45 19.87
CA PHE A 189 -3.77 -14.19 21.05
C PHE A 189 -4.63 -15.41 20.69
N ASN A 190 -5.45 -15.32 19.64
CA ASN A 190 -6.28 -16.44 19.21
C ASN A 190 -5.42 -17.59 18.65
N LEU A 191 -4.38 -17.25 17.88
CA LEU A 191 -3.47 -18.25 17.33
C LEU A 191 -2.53 -18.83 18.41
N LYS A 192 -2.10 -18.02 19.38
CA LYS A 192 -1.37 -18.51 20.56
C LYS A 192 -2.19 -19.49 21.39
N ARG A 193 -3.49 -19.25 21.55
CA ARG A 193 -4.40 -20.18 22.24
C ARG A 193 -4.48 -21.51 21.51
N ILE A 194 -4.74 -21.48 20.20
CA ILE A 194 -4.78 -22.69 19.36
C ILE A 194 -3.42 -23.43 19.39
N SER A 195 -2.30 -22.70 19.31
CA SER A 195 -0.96 -23.29 19.43
C SER A 195 -0.76 -24.03 20.76
N ASN A 196 -1.17 -23.43 21.88
CA ASN A 196 -1.06 -24.05 23.21
C ASN A 196 -1.97 -25.26 23.35
N ASP A 197 -3.18 -25.24 22.79
CA ASP A 197 -4.13 -26.36 22.84
C ASP A 197 -3.58 -27.59 22.10
N TYR A 198 -2.83 -27.38 21.02
CA TYR A 198 -2.25 -28.44 20.19
C TYR A 198 -0.78 -28.77 20.47
N GLN A 199 -0.09 -28.03 21.36
CA GLN A 199 1.30 -28.29 21.76
C GLN A 199 1.49 -29.62 22.50
N ASN A 200 0.47 -30.06 23.25
CA ASN A 200 0.52 -31.29 24.05
C ASN A 200 -0.14 -32.49 23.36
N ASN A 201 -0.56 -32.35 22.10
CA ASN A 201 -1.23 -33.43 21.38
C ASN A 201 -0.20 -34.31 20.67
N ASN A 202 -0.20 -35.62 20.97
CA ASN A 202 0.72 -36.62 20.41
C ASN A 202 0.63 -36.76 18.88
N GLU A 203 -0.42 -36.21 18.28
CA GLU A 203 -0.69 -36.25 16.85
C GLU A 203 -0.03 -35.11 16.06
N VAL A 204 0.50 -34.09 16.74
CA VAL A 204 1.12 -32.91 16.13
C VAL A 204 2.64 -33.09 16.10
N LYS A 205 3.22 -33.03 14.90
CA LYS A 205 4.65 -33.21 14.68
C LYS A 205 5.42 -31.89 14.75
N GLU A 206 4.83 -30.81 14.28
CA GLU A 206 5.50 -29.51 14.18
C GLU A 206 4.48 -28.37 14.20
N ILE A 207 4.83 -27.29 14.90
CA ILE A 207 4.05 -26.06 14.98
C ILE A 207 4.97 -24.89 14.61
N ASN A 208 4.70 -24.27 13.47
CA ASN A 208 5.45 -23.11 12.99
C ASN A 208 4.60 -21.86 13.15
N PHE A 209 5.09 -20.92 13.95
CA PHE A 209 4.42 -19.65 14.22
C PHE A 209 5.17 -18.51 13.56
N ASN A 210 4.58 -17.92 12.53
CA ASN A 210 5.13 -16.77 11.84
C ASN A 210 4.29 -15.55 12.21
N ILE A 211 4.89 -14.67 13.02
CA ILE A 211 4.31 -13.37 13.40
C ILE A 211 4.76 -12.36 12.36
N PHE A 212 3.81 -11.62 11.80
CA PHE A 212 4.08 -10.48 10.93
C PHE A 212 3.74 -9.19 11.65
#